data_AF-A0A8T3ZNA4-F1
#
_entry.id   AF-A0A8T3ZNA4-F1
#
_cell.length_a   1.000
_cell.length_b   1.000
_cell.length_c   1.000
_cell.angle_alpha   90.00
_cell.angle_beta   90.00
_cell.angle_gamma   90.00
#
_symmetry.space_group_name_H-M   'P 1'
#
loop_
_entity.id
_entity.type
_entity.pdbx_description
1 polymer ?
#
loop_
_entity_poly.entity_id
_entity_poly.type
_entity_poly.pdbx_seq_one_letter_code
_entity_poly.pdbx_strand_id
1 'polypeptide(L)'
;KHPPFANLDHARVVREATAVYENEAGVKAAVLKHPQFAGLDHARVVRERVRLGAYVGLSRKESIDLLLKNPVFAGYSAKRYLAGMDIARTLHTEGFLLDEIMHNAYFSNISKSPYVPGSKKQRVSHVQDYKEPPLMTAMRKYLERKK
;
A
#
# COMPACT_ATOMS: atom_id res chain seq x y z
N LYS A 1 10.21 5.50 16.45
CA LYS A 1 10.45 4.03 16.52
C LYS A 1 9.16 3.40 17.00
N HIS A 2 8.63 2.38 16.32
CA HIS A 2 7.55 1.57 16.92
C HIS A 2 8.19 0.65 17.99
N PRO A 3 7.53 0.38 19.12
CA PRO A 3 7.97 -0.65 20.04
C PRO A 3 8.00 -2.02 19.32
N PRO A 4 8.96 -2.91 19.63
CA PRO A 4 8.98 -4.24 19.05
C PRO A 4 7.76 -5.04 19.53
N PHE A 5 7.20 -5.88 18.65
CA PHE A 5 5.98 -6.65 18.94
C PHE A 5 6.10 -7.53 20.20
N ALA A 6 7.29 -8.03 20.50
CA ALA A 6 7.56 -8.80 21.72
C ALA A 6 7.33 -8.02 23.03
N ASN A 7 7.33 -6.69 23.00
CA ASN A 7 7.14 -5.83 24.17
C ASN A 7 5.71 -5.27 24.27
N LEU A 8 4.77 -5.76 23.45
CA LEU A 8 3.37 -5.35 23.48
C LEU A 8 2.52 -6.37 24.24
N ASP A 9 1.50 -5.89 24.95
CA ASP A 9 0.39 -6.72 25.39
C ASP A 9 -0.40 -7.18 24.16
N HIS A 10 -0.21 -8.44 23.77
CA HIS A 10 -0.83 -9.01 22.56
C HIS A 10 -2.35 -9.11 22.67
N ALA A 11 -2.88 -9.39 23.86
CA ALA A 11 -4.33 -9.50 24.08
C ALA A 11 -4.99 -8.13 23.93
N ARG A 12 -4.40 -7.08 24.52
CA ARG A 12 -4.86 -5.70 24.37
C ARG A 12 -4.79 -5.24 22.91
N VAL A 13 -3.68 -5.48 22.22
CA VAL A 13 -3.51 -5.09 20.80
C VAL A 13 -4.54 -5.78 19.90
N VAL A 14 -4.71 -7.10 20.02
CA VAL A 14 -5.68 -7.83 19.19
C VAL A 14 -7.11 -7.35 19.47
N ARG A 15 -7.47 -7.08 20.73
CA ARG A 15 -8.79 -6.53 21.10
C ARG A 15 -9.02 -5.14 20.51
N GLU A 16 -8.06 -4.23 20.67
CA GLU A 16 -8.16 -2.84 20.15
C GLU A 16 -8.25 -2.80 18.62
N ALA A 17 -7.44 -3.60 17.93
CA ALA A 17 -7.52 -3.73 16.47
C ALA A 17 -8.84 -4.37 16.03
N THR A 18 -9.29 -5.42 16.71
CA THR A 18 -10.57 -6.11 16.40
C THR A 18 -11.77 -5.16 16.53
N ALA A 19 -11.77 -4.26 17.53
CA ALA A 19 -12.82 -3.25 17.67
C ALA A 19 -12.88 -2.23 16.50
N VAL A 20 -11.82 -2.11 15.69
CA VAL A 20 -11.75 -1.19 14.54
C VAL A 20 -12.01 -1.89 13.20
N TYR A 21 -11.60 -3.15 13.09
CA TYR A 21 -11.71 -3.96 11.86
C TYR A 21 -12.89 -4.94 11.86
N GLU A 22 -13.52 -5.19 13.01
CA GLU A 22 -14.62 -6.15 13.22
C GLU A 22 -14.27 -7.58 12.77
N ASN A 23 -12.97 -7.92 12.73
CA ASN A 23 -12.45 -9.18 12.21
C ASN A 23 -11.17 -9.62 12.95
N GLU A 24 -11.35 -10.39 14.04
CA GLU A 24 -10.23 -10.85 14.89
C GLU A 24 -9.27 -11.78 14.15
N ALA A 25 -9.79 -12.71 13.33
CA ALA A 25 -8.97 -13.66 12.58
C ALA A 25 -8.06 -12.95 11.56
N GLY A 26 -8.63 -11.98 10.83
CA GLY A 26 -7.89 -11.13 9.90
C GLY A 26 -6.83 -10.27 10.61
N VAL A 27 -7.14 -9.72 11.79
CA VAL A 27 -6.18 -8.99 12.64
C VAL A 27 -5.02 -9.89 13.06
N LYS A 28 -5.28 -11.09 13.57
CA LYS A 28 -4.22 -12.04 13.97
C LYS A 28 -3.32 -12.41 12.78
N ALA A 29 -3.91 -12.74 11.63
CA ALA A 29 -3.17 -13.04 10.40
C ALA A 29 -2.32 -11.85 9.92
N ALA A 30 -2.86 -10.63 10.00
CA ALA A 30 -2.16 -9.39 9.65
C ALA A 30 -0.96 -9.12 10.56
N VAL A 31 -1.10 -9.30 11.87
CA VAL A 31 0.00 -9.17 12.85
C VAL A 31 1.08 -10.22 12.60
N LEU A 32 0.72 -11.49 12.37
CA LEU A 32 1.69 -12.55 12.08
C LEU A 32 2.47 -12.31 10.77
N LYS A 33 1.78 -11.83 9.72
CA LYS A 33 2.40 -11.49 8.42
C LYS A 33 3.28 -10.24 8.50
N HIS A 34 3.01 -9.30 9.41
CA HIS A 34 3.79 -8.07 9.58
C HIS A 34 3.71 -7.56 11.03
N PRO A 35 4.63 -7.99 11.93
CA PRO A 35 4.54 -7.68 13.36
C PRO A 35 4.52 -6.19 13.72
N GLN A 36 4.98 -5.30 12.83
CA GLN A 36 4.90 -3.85 13.01
C GLN A 36 3.45 -3.33 12.96
N PHE A 37 2.53 -4.07 12.34
CA PHE A 37 1.09 -3.75 12.26
C PHE A 37 0.45 -3.62 13.65
N ALA A 38 0.89 -4.44 14.60
CA ALA A 38 0.44 -4.43 16.01
C ALA A 38 0.74 -3.11 16.76
N GLY A 39 1.72 -2.33 16.29
CA GLY A 39 2.16 -1.09 16.92
C GLY A 39 1.53 0.17 16.30
N LEU A 40 0.35 0.06 15.68
CA LEU A 40 -0.30 1.13 14.92
C LEU A 40 -1.59 1.62 15.58
N ASP A 41 -1.85 2.91 15.44
CA ASP A 41 -3.18 3.50 15.64
C ASP A 41 -4.10 3.05 14.49
N HIS A 42 -4.82 1.95 14.71
CA HIS A 42 -5.68 1.35 13.70
C HIS A 42 -6.87 2.24 13.32
N ALA A 43 -7.42 3.02 14.25
CA ALA A 43 -8.51 3.95 13.96
C ALA A 43 -8.07 5.03 12.96
N ARG A 44 -6.87 5.60 13.15
CA ARG A 44 -6.27 6.53 12.19
C ARG A 44 -5.92 5.85 10.87
N VAL A 45 -5.30 4.67 10.90
CA VAL A 45 -4.95 3.90 9.68
C VAL A 45 -6.20 3.66 8.83
N VAL A 46 -7.28 3.15 9.43
CA VAL A 46 -8.53 2.86 8.71
C VAL A 46 -9.15 4.14 8.15
N ARG A 47 -9.23 5.23 8.93
CA ARG A 47 -9.73 6.52 8.44
C ARG A 47 -8.94 7.05 7.24
N GLU A 48 -7.62 7.02 7.30
CA GLU A 48 -6.75 7.46 6.19
C GLU A 48 -6.89 6.56 4.95
N ARG A 49 -7.01 5.24 5.14
CA ARG A 49 -6.99 4.26 4.05
C ARG A 49 -8.33 4.10 3.36
N VAL A 50 -9.43 4.14 4.10
CA VAL A 50 -10.79 4.20 3.52
C VAL A 50 -10.94 5.46 2.67
N ARG A 51 -10.44 6.62 3.14
CA ARG A 51 -10.43 7.84 2.34
C ARG A 51 -9.58 7.72 1.07
N LEU A 52 -8.44 7.02 1.12
CA LEU A 52 -7.61 6.76 -0.06
C LEU A 52 -8.24 5.75 -1.03
N GLY A 53 -8.92 4.72 -0.52
CA GLY A 53 -9.64 3.73 -1.31
C GLY A 53 -10.81 4.33 -2.09
N ALA A 54 -11.54 5.27 -1.47
CA ALA A 54 -12.64 5.99 -2.12
C ALA A 54 -12.21 6.75 -3.39
N TYR A 55 -10.98 7.28 -3.46
CA TYR A 55 -10.46 7.93 -4.68
C TYR A 55 -10.21 6.95 -5.85
N VAL A 56 -10.22 5.64 -5.59
CA VAL A 56 -10.07 4.57 -6.60
C VAL A 56 -11.27 3.61 -6.60
N GLY A 57 -12.43 4.08 -6.11
CA GLY A 57 -13.69 3.34 -6.17
C GLY A 57 -13.87 2.21 -5.13
N LEU A 58 -12.91 1.99 -4.23
CA LEU A 58 -13.03 0.97 -3.19
C LEU A 58 -14.01 1.41 -2.09
N SER A 59 -14.91 0.51 -1.71
CA SER A 59 -15.75 0.67 -0.52
C SER A 59 -14.93 0.66 0.77
N ARG A 60 -15.58 1.04 1.88
CA ARG A 60 -15.00 0.92 3.23
C ARG A 60 -14.56 -0.51 3.55
N LYS A 61 -15.35 -1.51 3.14
CA LYS A 61 -15.09 -2.92 3.42
C LYS A 61 -13.87 -3.42 2.63
N GLU A 62 -13.85 -3.21 1.32
CA GLU A 62 -12.71 -3.61 0.47
C GLU A 62 -11.42 -2.93 0.91
N SER A 63 -11.49 -1.67 1.34
CA SER A 63 -10.34 -0.94 1.92
C SER A 63 -9.81 -1.57 3.22
N ILE A 64 -10.68 -2.14 4.07
CA ILE A 64 -10.28 -2.92 5.25
C ILE A 64 -9.69 -4.27 4.83
N ASP A 65 -10.39 -5.01 3.98
CA ASP A 65 -9.98 -6.37 3.58
C ASP A 65 -8.61 -6.34 2.89
N LEU A 66 -8.34 -5.30 2.07
CA LEU A 66 -7.05 -5.05 1.45
C LEU A 66 -5.93 -4.72 2.45
N LEU A 67 -6.24 -4.02 3.56
CA LEU A 67 -5.29 -3.78 4.64
C LEU A 67 -4.97 -5.06 5.41
N LEU A 68 -5.98 -5.86 5.77
CA LEU A 68 -5.77 -7.11 6.51
C LEU A 68 -5.04 -8.15 5.65
N LYS A 69 -5.35 -8.24 4.35
CA LYS A 69 -4.63 -9.06 3.37
C LYS A 69 -3.17 -8.63 3.22
N ASN A 70 -2.88 -7.32 3.31
CA ASN A 70 -1.55 -6.74 3.08
C ASN A 70 -1.16 -5.66 4.11
N PRO A 71 -0.86 -6.07 5.36
CA PRO A 71 -0.69 -5.16 6.51
C PRO A 71 0.44 -4.13 6.39
N VAL A 72 1.44 -4.39 5.54
CA VAL A 72 2.53 -3.44 5.25
C VAL A 72 2.01 -2.08 4.72
N PHE A 73 0.81 -2.08 4.13
CA PHE A 73 0.13 -0.88 3.64
C PHE A 73 -0.29 0.08 4.75
N ALA A 74 -0.50 -0.40 5.98
CA ALA A 74 -0.76 0.47 7.11
C ALA A 74 0.43 1.40 7.43
N GLY A 75 1.67 0.96 7.15
CA GLY A 75 2.90 1.74 7.38
C GLY A 75 3.29 2.72 6.26
N TYR A 76 2.65 2.69 5.09
CA TYR A 76 3.03 3.56 3.97
C TYR A 76 2.45 4.98 4.07
N SER A 77 3.15 5.97 3.52
CA SER A 77 2.63 7.34 3.49
C SER A 77 1.54 7.50 2.41
N ALA A 78 0.55 8.37 2.65
CA ALA A 78 -0.46 8.73 1.64
C ALA A 78 0.18 9.19 0.31
N LYS A 79 1.33 9.89 0.37
CA LYS A 79 2.10 10.30 -0.80
C LYS A 79 2.59 9.11 -1.65
N ARG A 80 2.90 7.94 -1.04
CA ARG A 80 3.29 6.72 -1.76
C ARG A 80 2.14 6.15 -2.59
N TYR A 81 0.91 6.23 -2.10
CA TYR A 81 -0.29 5.81 -2.84
C TYR A 81 -0.56 6.74 -4.01
N LEU A 82 -0.55 8.06 -3.78
CA LEU A 82 -0.72 9.04 -4.86
C LEU A 82 0.33 8.88 -5.96
N ALA A 83 1.60 8.64 -5.60
CA ALA A 83 2.66 8.37 -6.58
C ALA A 83 2.48 7.01 -7.31
N GLY A 84 1.86 6.01 -6.66
CA GLY A 84 1.43 4.76 -7.30
C GLY A 84 0.29 4.97 -8.30
N MET A 85 -0.69 5.82 -7.96
CA MET A 85 -1.78 6.22 -8.87
C MET A 85 -1.24 7.01 -10.07
N ASP A 86 -0.25 7.88 -9.86
CA ASP A 86 0.42 8.59 -10.96
C ASP A 86 1.16 7.61 -11.90
N ILE A 87 1.87 6.61 -11.36
CA ILE A 87 2.51 5.54 -12.14
C ILE A 87 1.48 4.74 -12.94
N ALA A 88 0.37 4.33 -12.32
CA ALA A 88 -0.70 3.60 -13.00
C ALA A 88 -1.33 4.43 -14.13
N ARG A 89 -1.51 5.74 -13.93
CA ARG A 89 -2.00 6.66 -14.97
C ARG A 89 -1.04 6.75 -16.16
N THR A 90 0.26 6.86 -15.92
CA THR A 90 1.28 6.87 -16.98
C THR A 90 1.30 5.56 -17.76
N LEU A 91 1.31 4.40 -17.07
CA LEU A 91 1.24 3.10 -17.74
C LEU A 91 -0.08 2.94 -18.53
N HIS A 92 -1.19 3.50 -18.05
CA HIS A 92 -2.43 3.50 -18.80
C HIS A 92 -2.33 4.32 -20.10
N THR A 93 -1.69 5.50 -20.06
CA THR A 93 -1.40 6.29 -21.28
C THR A 93 -0.39 5.61 -22.22
N GLU A 94 0.44 4.69 -21.72
CA GLU A 94 1.30 3.81 -22.53
C GLU A 94 0.54 2.59 -23.12
N GLY A 95 -0.77 2.49 -22.91
CA GLY A 95 -1.61 1.42 -23.46
C GLY A 95 -1.63 0.12 -22.64
N PHE A 96 -1.31 0.19 -21.34
CA PHE A 96 -1.62 -0.90 -20.41
C PHE A 96 -3.04 -0.75 -19.83
N LEU A 97 -3.72 -1.88 -19.60
CA LEU A 97 -5.06 -1.88 -18.98
C LEU A 97 -4.96 -1.62 -17.47
N LEU A 98 -5.97 -0.97 -16.89
CA LEU A 98 -6.11 -0.77 -15.45
C LEU A 98 -6.93 -1.93 -14.84
N ASP A 99 -6.40 -3.14 -15.01
CA ASP A 99 -7.06 -4.41 -14.68
C ASP A 99 -6.46 -5.11 -13.45
N GLU A 100 -6.85 -6.36 -13.21
CA GLU A 100 -6.29 -7.17 -12.11
C GLU A 100 -4.80 -7.47 -12.31
N ILE A 101 -4.29 -7.50 -13.55
CA ILE A 101 -2.86 -7.72 -13.84
C ILE A 101 -2.06 -6.48 -13.40
N MET A 102 -2.55 -5.27 -13.68
CA MET A 102 -2.00 -4.01 -13.16
C MET A 102 -2.01 -3.95 -11.63
N HIS A 103 -3.12 -4.35 -11.01
CA HIS A 103 -3.28 -4.41 -9.55
C HIS A 103 -2.27 -5.39 -8.92
N ASN A 104 -2.11 -6.58 -9.50
CA ASN A 104 -1.14 -7.60 -9.06
C ASN A 104 0.31 -7.16 -9.33
N ALA A 105 0.58 -6.46 -10.44
CA ALA A 105 1.89 -5.88 -10.75
C ALA A 105 2.30 -4.82 -9.72
N TYR A 106 1.37 -3.92 -9.35
CA TYR A 106 1.58 -2.92 -8.31
C TYR A 106 1.91 -3.60 -6.97
N PHE A 107 1.06 -4.51 -6.48
CA PHE A 107 1.27 -5.11 -5.16
C PHE A 107 2.47 -6.05 -5.07
N SER A 108 2.84 -6.72 -6.15
CA SER A 108 4.08 -7.50 -6.21
C SER A 108 5.35 -6.62 -6.15
N ASN A 109 5.25 -5.35 -6.53
CA ASN A 109 6.40 -4.44 -6.65
C ASN A 109 6.38 -3.25 -5.69
N ILE A 110 5.29 -3.00 -4.95
CA ILE A 110 5.06 -1.80 -4.12
C ILE A 110 6.14 -1.52 -3.06
N SER A 111 6.94 -2.53 -2.70
CA SER A 111 8.15 -2.39 -1.88
C SER A 111 9.18 -1.45 -2.51
N LYS A 112 9.26 -1.40 -3.84
CA LYS A 112 10.07 -0.47 -4.64
C LYS A 112 9.56 0.97 -4.50
N SER A 113 10.45 1.93 -4.64
CA SER A 113 10.11 3.35 -4.51
C SER A 113 9.34 3.85 -5.75
N PRO A 114 8.21 4.57 -5.60
CA PRO A 114 7.54 5.26 -6.70
C PRO A 114 8.17 6.63 -7.02
N TYR A 115 9.21 7.06 -6.29
CA TYR A 115 9.89 8.35 -6.46
C TYR A 115 11.17 8.20 -7.29
N VAL A 116 11.56 9.28 -7.98
CA VAL A 116 12.77 9.34 -8.82
C VAL A 116 14.01 8.89 -8.01
N PRO A 117 14.89 8.02 -8.55
CA PRO A 117 16.06 7.52 -7.81
C PRO A 117 16.97 8.66 -7.34
N GLY A 118 17.47 8.59 -6.10
CA GLY A 118 18.30 9.65 -5.52
C GLY A 118 17.57 10.95 -5.13
N SER A 119 16.33 11.16 -5.59
CA SER A 119 15.54 12.35 -5.22
C SER A 119 14.92 12.24 -3.82
N LYS A 120 14.80 13.38 -3.12
CA LYS A 120 14.00 13.46 -1.88
C LYS A 120 12.52 13.68 -2.22
N LYS A 121 11.79 12.58 -2.42
CA LYS A 121 10.31 12.53 -2.55
C LYS A 121 9.76 13.17 -3.85
N GLN A 122 10.56 13.28 -4.90
CA GLN A 122 10.13 13.86 -6.17
C GLN A 122 9.33 12.83 -7.00
N ARG A 123 8.16 13.24 -7.50
CA ARG A 123 7.26 12.37 -8.29
C ARG A 123 7.73 12.28 -9.73
N VAL A 124 7.51 11.13 -10.35
CA VAL A 124 7.75 10.86 -11.79
C VAL A 124 7.10 11.91 -12.68
N SER A 125 5.87 12.29 -12.34
CA SER A 125 5.01 13.20 -13.09
C SER A 125 5.40 14.69 -12.98
N HIS A 126 6.38 15.06 -12.15
CA HIS A 126 6.68 16.46 -11.77
C HIS A 126 8.05 16.98 -12.29
N VAL A 127 8.68 16.27 -13.21
CA VAL A 127 10.03 16.49 -13.74
C VAL A 127 10.28 17.59 -14.78
N GLN A 128 10.83 17.18 -15.93
CA GLN A 128 12.12 17.62 -16.46
C GLN A 128 12.73 16.48 -17.32
N ASP A 129 13.97 16.07 -17.02
CA ASP A 129 14.66 14.84 -17.49
C ASP A 129 14.90 13.82 -16.35
N TYR A 130 14.57 12.51 -16.47
CA TYR A 130 14.95 11.49 -15.46
C TYR A 130 15.36 10.12 -15.99
N LYS A 131 16.10 9.43 -15.12
CA LYS A 131 15.99 7.98 -14.93
C LYS A 131 14.66 7.63 -14.24
N GLU A 132 13.91 6.70 -14.80
CA GLU A 132 12.66 6.21 -14.22
C GLU A 132 12.79 5.72 -12.76
N PRO A 133 11.72 5.80 -11.95
CA PRO A 133 11.72 5.23 -10.61
C PRO A 133 11.73 3.70 -10.66
N PRO A 134 12.28 3.02 -9.63
CA PRO A 134 12.38 1.56 -9.65
C PRO A 134 11.02 0.85 -9.67
N LEU A 135 9.93 1.49 -9.21
CA LEU A 135 8.58 0.94 -9.32
C LEU A 135 8.02 0.98 -10.74
N MET A 136 8.22 2.07 -11.50
CA MET A 136 7.72 2.18 -12.88
C MET A 136 8.32 1.10 -13.77
N THR A 137 9.65 1.06 -13.84
CA THR A 137 10.39 0.08 -14.66
C THR A 137 10.08 -1.35 -14.24
N ALA A 138 9.82 -1.61 -12.96
CA ALA A 138 9.42 -2.92 -12.48
C ALA A 138 7.98 -3.30 -12.82
N MET A 139 7.04 -2.36 -12.76
CA MET A 139 5.65 -2.58 -13.17
C MET A 139 5.56 -2.79 -14.68
N ARG A 140 6.20 -1.93 -15.49
CA ARG A 140 6.24 -2.09 -16.95
C ARG A 140 6.81 -3.46 -17.34
N LYS A 141 7.98 -3.82 -16.81
CA LYS A 141 8.62 -5.13 -17.04
C LYS A 141 7.77 -6.33 -16.57
N TYR A 142 6.91 -6.17 -15.57
CA TYR A 142 5.96 -7.21 -15.17
C TYR A 142 4.83 -7.33 -16.19
N LEU A 143 4.26 -6.21 -16.61
CA LEU A 143 3.13 -6.14 -17.53
C LEU A 143 3.50 -6.59 -18.94
N GLU A 144 4.67 -6.20 -19.45
CA GLU A 144 5.22 -6.67 -20.73
C GLU A 144 5.36 -8.20 -20.80
N ARG A 145 5.57 -8.88 -19.67
CA ARG A 145 5.65 -10.35 -19.57
C ARG A 145 4.29 -11.04 -19.42
N LYS A 146 3.22 -10.26 -19.34
CA LYS A 146 1.83 -10.69 -19.11
C LYS A 146 0.86 -10.16 -20.17
N LYS A 147 1.41 -9.47 -21.19
CA LYS A 147 0.74 -8.96 -22.38
C LYS A 147 0.77 -10.03 -23.47
#